data_AF-A0A0L6WUR9-F1
#
_entry.id   AF-A0A0L6WUR9-F1
#
_cell.length_a   1.000
_cell.length_b   1.000
_cell.length_c   1.000
_cell.angle_alpha   90.00
_cell.angle_beta   90.00
_cell.angle_gamma   90.00
#
_symmetry.space_group_name_H-M   'P 1'
#
loop_
_entity.id
_entity.type
_entity.pdbx_description
1 polymer ?
#
loop_
_entity_poly.entity_id
_entity_poly.type
_entity_poly.pdbx_seq_one_letter_code
_entity_poly.pdbx_strand_id
1 'polypeptide(L)' 'PSKSPMASPVFFIKKKDGSLHLVQDYLVLNVMTVKNRYSLPLISELVNNL' A
#
# COMPACT_ATOMS: atom_id res chain seq x y z
N PRO A 1 -16.50 -13.79 5.08
CA PRO A 1 -16.81 -13.02 3.85
C PRO A 1 -17.37 -11.65 4.19
N SER A 2 -16.93 -10.61 3.49
CA SER A 2 -17.43 -9.25 3.72
C SER A 2 -18.81 -9.05 3.07
N LYS A 3 -19.65 -8.21 3.70
CA LYS A 3 -20.91 -7.69 3.14
C LYS A 3 -20.81 -6.19 2.82
N SER A 4 -19.59 -5.69 2.67
CA SER A 4 -19.32 -4.27 2.39
C SER A 4 -19.99 -3.82 1.08
N PRO A 5 -20.57 -2.60 1.05
CA PRO A 5 -21.06 -2.01 -0.20
C PRO A 5 -19.92 -1.55 -1.12
N MET A 6 -18.68 -1.47 -0.61
CA MET A 6 -17.49 -1.08 -1.37
C MET A 6 -16.52 -2.26 -1.52
N ALA A 7 -15.93 -2.37 -2.70
CA ALA A 7 -14.88 -3.32 -3.03
C ALA A 7 -13.82 -2.65 -3.92
N SER A 8 -12.67 -3.30 -4.05
CA SER A 8 -11.61 -2.90 -4.96
C SER A 8 -11.22 -4.12 -5.82
N PRO A 9 -10.63 -3.93 -7.02
CA PRO A 9 -10.11 -5.03 -7.85
C PRO A 9 -8.87 -5.71 -7.26
N VAL A 10 -8.75 -7.04 -7.41
CA VAL A 10 -7.55 -7.81 -7.07
C VAL A 10 -6.86 -8.35 -8.33
N PHE A 11 -5.54 -8.49 -8.27
CA PHE A 11 -4.74 -9.12 -9.31
C PHE A 11 -3.56 -9.87 -8.69
N PHE A 12 -2.92 -10.74 -9.47
CA PHE A 12 -1.76 -11.51 -9.02
C PHE A 12 -0.48 -11.05 -9.73
N ILE A 13 0.56 -10.77 -8.96
CA ILE A 13 1.91 -10.48 -9.46
C ILE A 13 2.79 -11.70 -9.23
N LYS A 14 3.54 -12.11 -10.25
CA LYS A 14 4.51 -13.20 -10.12
C LYS A 14 5.79 -12.70 -9.42
N LYS A 15 6.20 -13.38 -8.36
CA LYS A 15 7.48 -13.17 -7.69
C LYS A 15 8.64 -13.83 -8.45
N LYS A 16 9.86 -13.45 -8.10
CA LYS A 16 11.10 -14.06 -8.63
C LYS A 16 11.17 -15.57 -8.38
N ASP A 17 10.68 -16.02 -7.24
CA ASP A 17 10.61 -17.45 -6.86
C ASP A 17 9.48 -18.22 -7.58
N GLY A 18 8.70 -17.55 -8.44
CA GLY A 18 7.60 -18.14 -9.19
C GLY A 18 6.26 -18.17 -8.45
N SER A 19 6.23 -17.84 -7.15
CA SER A 19 4.97 -17.75 -6.41
C SER A 19 4.15 -16.53 -6.82
N LEU A 20 2.83 -16.57 -6.55
CA LEU A 20 1.90 -15.49 -6.86
C LEU A 20 1.65 -14.62 -5.62
N HIS A 21 1.67 -13.31 -5.81
CA HIS A 21 1.31 -12.31 -4.82
C HIS A 21 -0.02 -11.66 -5.19
N LEU A 22 -1.03 -11.86 -4.33
CA LEU A 22 -2.28 -11.14 -4.44
C LEU A 22 -2.05 -9.67 -4.10
N VAL A 23 -2.47 -8.79 -4.98
CA VAL A 23 -2.40 -7.34 -4.83
C VAL A 23 -3.79 -6.76 -5.05
N GLN A 24 -4.19 -5.87 -4.14
CA GLN A 24 -5.47 -5.18 -4.15
C GLN A 24 -5.24 -3.75 -4.68
N ASP A 25 -6.00 -3.34 -5.70
CA ASP A 25 -5.88 -2.02 -6.33
C ASP A 25 -6.61 -0.93 -5.54
N TYR A 26 -5.91 -0.29 -4.61
CA TYR A 26 -6.48 0.80 -3.82
C TYR A 26 -6.43 2.18 -4.50
N LEU A 27 -6.11 2.31 -5.80
CA LEU A 27 -5.94 3.62 -6.45
C LEU A 27 -7.15 4.54 -6.24
N VAL A 28 -8.37 4.07 -6.53
CA VAL A 28 -9.59 4.86 -6.36
C VAL A 28 -9.86 5.16 -4.88
N LEU A 29 -9.62 4.19 -3.99
CA LEU A 29 -9.79 4.37 -2.54
C LEU A 29 -8.83 5.42 -1.97
N ASN A 30 -7.58 5.44 -2.43
CA ASN A 30 -6.56 6.39 -1.99
C ASN A 30 -6.85 7.83 -2.43
N VAL A 31 -7.60 8.02 -3.52
CA VAL A 31 -8.07 9.34 -3.95
C VAL A 31 -9.23 9.84 -3.08
N MET A 32 -10.12 8.93 -2.65
CA MET A 32 -11.29 9.27 -1.84
C MET A 32 -10.99 9.49 -0.35
N THR A 33 -9.86 8.98 0.16
CA THR A 33 -9.51 9.07 1.59
C THR A 33 -8.74 10.35 1.93
N VAL A 34 -8.94 10.88 3.15
CA VAL A 34 -8.21 12.04 3.66
C VAL A 34 -6.77 11.63 3.98
N LYS A 35 -5.79 12.32 3.38
CA LYS A 35 -4.37 12.03 3.58
C LYS A 35 -3.89 12.56 4.94
N ASN A 36 -3.63 11.66 5.89
CA ASN A 36 -2.95 12.01 7.14
C ASN A 36 -1.42 11.98 6.96
N ARG A 37 -0.86 13.09 6.45
CA ARG A 37 0.58 13.18 6.13
C ARG A 37 1.40 13.57 7.35
N TYR A 38 2.49 12.85 7.57
CA TYR A 38 3.57 13.22 8.49
C TYR A 38 4.90 13.18 7.75
N SER A 39 5.83 14.03 8.12
CA SER A 39 7.18 14.04 7.54
C SER A 39 7.91 12.78 7.99
N LEU A 40 8.22 11.90 7.04
CA LEU A 40 9.18 10.82 7.28
C LEU A 40 10.59 11.43 7.22
N PRO A 41 11.42 11.23 8.26
CA PRO A 41 12.78 11.74 8.26
C PRO A 41 13.59 11.08 7.16
N LEU A 42 14.58 11.81 6.64
CA LEU A 42 15.51 11.25 5.67
C LEU A 42 16.35 10.15 6.32
N ILE A 43 16.79 9.17 5.53
CA ILE A 43 17.66 8.10 6.02
C ILE A 43 18.94 8.69 6.65
N SER A 44 19.51 9.75 6.05
CA SER A 44 20.66 10.45 6.61
C SER A 44 20.36 11.10 7.95
N GLU A 45 19.18 11.72 8.10
CA GLU A 45 18.76 12.30 9.38
C GLU A 45 18.61 11.23 10.45
N LEU A 46 18.04 10.07 10.10
CA LEU A 46 17.94 8.95 11.01
C LEU A 46 19.32 8.44 11.45
N VAL A 47 20.24 8.22 10.50
CA VAL A 47 21.59 7.67 10.79
C VAL A 47 22.45 8.66 11.58
N ASN A 48 22.34 9.96 11.32
CA ASN A 48 23.09 10.98 12.05
C ASN A 48 22.59 11.21 13.48
N ASN A 49 21.35 10.79 13.79
CA ASN A 49 20.74 10.90 15.11
C ASN A 49 20.79 9.57 15.91
N LEU A 50 21.47 8.54 15.40
CA LEU A 50 21.83 7.33 16.15
C LEU A 50 23.07 7.58 17.00
#